data_AF-A0A547Q6S8-F1
#
_entry.id   AF-A0A547Q6S8-F1
#
_cell.length_a   1.000
_cell.length_b   1.000
_cell.length_c   1.000
_cell.angle_alpha   90.00
_cell.angle_beta   90.00
_cell.angle_gamma   90.00
#
_symmetry.space_group_name_H-M   'P 1'
#
loop_
_entity.id
_entity.type
_entity.pdbx_description
1 polymer ?
#
loop_
_entity_poly.entity_id
_entity_poly.type
_entity_poly.pdbx_seq_one_letter_code
_entity_poly.pdbx_strand_id
1 'polypeptide(L)'
;MSKRPTFAKAMEPRHLKAVRMLGYCVALGDAAAWLGLSIVLAARLTARERAALAYAALTSMDPGQAEATAAAALDAAGMPRLAFCGGMADARHWADHATRDELKAYALAAFDAMNPRDQAAFYRRISEFEVAV
;
A
#
# COMPACT_ATOMS: atom_id res chain seq x y z
N MET A 1 -41.66 -26.47 17.81
CA MET A 1 -40.33 -26.12 17.26
C MET A 1 -40.51 -25.03 16.21
N SER A 2 -40.14 -23.78 16.51
CA SER A 2 -40.20 -22.68 15.52
C SER A 2 -39.08 -22.89 14.49
N LYS A 3 -39.43 -23.00 13.21
CA LYS A 3 -38.44 -23.14 12.12
C LYS A 3 -37.65 -21.83 12.02
N ARG A 4 -36.34 -21.87 12.28
CA ARG A 4 -35.47 -20.71 12.06
C ARG A 4 -35.60 -20.27 10.60
N PRO A 5 -35.79 -18.97 10.32
CA PRO A 5 -35.83 -18.49 8.95
C PRO A 5 -34.49 -18.82 8.27
N THR A 6 -34.57 -19.28 7.02
CA THR A 6 -33.38 -19.48 6.18
C THR A 6 -32.60 -18.18 6.07
N PHE A 7 -31.27 -18.23 6.02
CA PHE A 7 -30.39 -17.06 5.95
C PHE A 7 -30.88 -15.97 4.97
N ALA A 8 -31.33 -16.37 3.77
CA ALA A 8 -31.87 -15.45 2.76
C ALA A 8 -33.18 -14.74 3.14
N LYS A 9 -34.01 -15.35 4.00
CA LYS A 9 -35.28 -14.76 4.49
C LYS A 9 -35.08 -13.81 5.66
N ALA A 10 -33.95 -13.90 6.36
CA ALA A 10 -33.61 -13.07 7.51
C ALA A 10 -32.85 -11.78 7.12
N MET A 11 -32.45 -11.64 5.86
CA MET A 11 -31.59 -10.57 5.38
C MET A 11 -32.36 -9.54 4.55
N GLU A 12 -31.98 -8.26 4.64
CA GLU A 12 -32.57 -7.25 3.77
C GLU A 12 -32.27 -7.57 2.28
N PRO A 13 -33.21 -7.30 1.36
CA PRO A 13 -33.03 -7.63 -0.06
C PRO A 13 -31.78 -7.01 -0.70
N ARG A 14 -31.34 -5.83 -0.23
CA ARG A 14 -30.11 -5.18 -0.73
C ARG A 14 -28.85 -5.95 -0.33
N HIS A 15 -28.75 -6.38 0.93
CA HIS A 15 -27.60 -7.15 1.42
C HIS A 15 -27.56 -8.53 0.77
N LEU A 16 -28.72 -9.17 0.59
CA LEU A 16 -28.78 -10.48 -0.06
C LEU A 16 -28.23 -10.44 -1.50
N LYS A 17 -28.47 -9.34 -2.24
CA LYS A 17 -27.90 -9.16 -3.58
C LYS A 17 -26.38 -9.00 -3.54
N ALA A 18 -25.84 -8.27 -2.58
CA ALA A 18 -24.39 -8.11 -2.41
C ALA A 18 -23.70 -9.45 -2.08
N VAL A 19 -24.26 -10.22 -1.13
CA VAL A 19 -23.73 -11.53 -0.75
C VAL A 19 -23.79 -12.52 -1.91
N ARG A 20 -24.89 -12.54 -2.69
CA ARG A 20 -24.99 -13.39 -3.88
C ARG A 20 -23.95 -13.02 -4.93
N MET A 21 -23.75 -11.73 -5.19
CA MET A 21 -22.73 -11.29 -6.15
C MET A 21 -21.34 -11.74 -5.71
N LEU A 22 -21.00 -11.59 -4.43
CA LEU A 22 -19.74 -12.11 -3.89
C LEU A 22 -19.59 -13.62 -4.11
N GLY A 23 -20.66 -14.39 -3.87
CA GLY A 23 -20.69 -15.81 -4.16
C GLY A 23 -20.42 -16.15 -5.63
N TYR A 24 -20.97 -15.37 -6.57
CA TYR A 24 -20.68 -15.53 -8.00
C TYR A 24 -19.23 -15.19 -8.35
N CYS A 25 -18.65 -14.14 -7.78
CA CYS A 25 -17.24 -13.79 -8.00
C CYS A 25 -16.31 -14.93 -7.59
N VAL A 26 -16.56 -15.52 -6.42
CA VAL A 26 -15.78 -16.66 -5.93
C VAL A 26 -15.98 -17.90 -6.81
N ALA A 27 -17.21 -18.15 -7.28
CA ALA A 27 -17.50 -19.32 -8.12
C ALA A 27 -16.92 -19.21 -9.55
N LEU A 28 -16.88 -18.00 -10.12
CA LEU A 28 -16.38 -17.76 -11.48
C LEU A 28 -14.85 -17.60 -11.53
N GLY A 29 -14.25 -17.05 -10.46
CA GLY A 29 -12.79 -16.90 -10.35
C GLY A 29 -12.15 -15.90 -11.33
N ASP A 30 -12.96 -15.14 -12.07
CA ASP A 30 -12.48 -14.20 -13.07
C ASP A 30 -12.36 -12.76 -12.51
N ALA A 31 -11.41 -11.98 -13.04
CA ALA A 31 -11.16 -10.61 -12.58
C ALA A 31 -12.30 -9.64 -12.90
N ALA A 32 -13.05 -9.87 -14.00
CA ALA A 32 -14.14 -9.00 -14.40
C ALA A 32 -15.34 -9.08 -13.44
N ALA A 33 -15.59 -10.25 -12.86
CA ALA A 33 -16.61 -10.48 -11.84
C ALA A 33 -16.28 -9.70 -10.57
N TRP A 34 -15.00 -9.64 -10.17
CA TRP A 34 -14.55 -8.82 -9.05
C TRP A 34 -14.71 -7.32 -9.33
N LEU A 35 -14.45 -6.85 -10.55
CA LEU A 35 -14.75 -5.47 -10.93
C LEU A 35 -16.25 -5.18 -10.90
N GLY A 36 -17.08 -6.08 -11.41
CA GLY A 36 -18.55 -5.97 -11.37
C GLY A 36 -19.11 -5.95 -9.94
N LEU A 37 -18.48 -6.67 -9.01
CA LEU A 37 -18.85 -6.65 -7.59
C LEU A 37 -18.77 -5.24 -7.01
N SER A 38 -17.77 -4.44 -7.36
CA SER A 38 -17.62 -3.07 -6.86
C SER A 38 -18.86 -2.21 -7.15
N ILE A 39 -19.47 -2.36 -8.34
CA ILE A 39 -20.69 -1.67 -8.76
C ILE A 39 -21.89 -2.12 -7.92
N VAL A 40 -22.01 -3.43 -7.68
CA VAL A 40 -23.09 -3.98 -6.85
C VAL A 40 -22.95 -3.52 -5.40
N LEU A 41 -21.73 -3.52 -4.85
CA LEU A 41 -21.46 -3.02 -3.50
C LEU A 41 -21.83 -1.53 -3.38
N ALA A 42 -21.48 -0.71 -4.36
CA ALA A 42 -21.85 0.71 -4.39
C ALA A 42 -23.38 0.92 -4.40
N ALA A 43 -24.12 0.12 -5.16
CA ALA A 43 -25.57 0.24 -5.28
C ALA A 43 -26.36 -0.38 -4.11
N ARG A 44 -25.76 -1.29 -3.33
CA ARG A 44 -26.49 -2.10 -2.34
C ARG A 44 -26.05 -1.89 -0.89
N LEU A 45 -24.82 -1.43 -0.67
CA LEU A 45 -24.29 -1.16 0.66
C LEU A 45 -24.17 0.34 0.91
N THR A 46 -24.33 0.72 2.17
CA THR A 46 -24.02 2.07 2.66
C THR A 46 -22.52 2.36 2.63
N ALA A 47 -22.13 3.63 2.66
CA ALA A 47 -20.72 4.03 2.73
C ALA A 47 -20.00 3.39 3.92
N ARG A 48 -20.66 3.32 5.09
CA ARG A 48 -20.12 2.69 6.30
C ARG A 48 -19.89 1.20 6.12
N GLU A 49 -20.84 0.47 5.54
CA GLU A 49 -20.70 -0.97 5.28
C GLU A 49 -19.59 -1.27 4.26
N ARG A 50 -19.42 -0.44 3.23
CA ARG A 50 -18.31 -0.60 2.28
C ARG A 50 -16.96 -0.33 2.92
N ALA A 51 -16.86 0.71 3.75
CA ALA A 51 -15.63 1.01 4.48
C ALA A 51 -15.27 -0.13 5.45
N ALA A 52 -16.24 -0.67 6.19
CA ALA A 52 -16.03 -1.82 7.07
C ALA A 52 -15.62 -3.08 6.29
N LEU A 53 -16.22 -3.35 5.13
CA LEU A 53 -15.85 -4.47 4.26
C LEU A 53 -14.42 -4.32 3.72
N ALA A 54 -14.06 -3.14 3.23
CA ALA A 54 -12.71 -2.85 2.73
C ALA A 54 -11.67 -3.01 3.85
N TYR A 55 -11.95 -2.46 5.04
CA TYR A 55 -11.10 -2.62 6.21
C TYR A 55 -10.91 -4.10 6.58
N ALA A 56 -12.00 -4.86 6.70
CA ALA A 56 -11.94 -6.28 7.03
C ALA A 56 -11.12 -7.07 6.00
N ALA A 57 -11.31 -6.81 4.70
CA ALA A 57 -10.55 -7.44 3.64
C ALA A 57 -9.05 -7.12 3.73
N LEU A 58 -8.68 -5.85 3.93
CA LEU A 58 -7.27 -5.44 4.07
C LEU A 58 -6.62 -6.07 5.32
N THR A 59 -7.32 -6.10 6.46
CA THR A 59 -6.78 -6.70 7.70
C THR A 59 -6.61 -8.22 7.66
N SER A 60 -7.19 -8.89 6.66
CA SER A 60 -6.98 -10.33 6.45
C SER A 60 -5.75 -10.67 5.62
N MET A 61 -5.05 -9.66 5.07
CA MET A 61 -3.84 -9.82 4.26
C MET A 61 -2.59 -9.62 5.12
N ASP A 62 -1.43 -10.09 4.65
CA ASP A 62 -0.16 -9.64 5.24
C ASP A 62 0.04 -8.12 4.98
N PRO A 63 0.84 -7.41 5.80
CA PRO A 63 0.98 -5.96 5.69
C PRO A 63 1.42 -5.47 4.31
N GLY A 64 2.34 -6.18 3.64
CA GLY A 64 2.86 -5.78 2.33
C GLY A 64 1.81 -5.95 1.23
N GLN A 65 1.08 -7.06 1.24
CA GLN A 65 -0.03 -7.28 0.31
C GLN A 65 -1.18 -6.29 0.55
N ALA A 66 -1.50 -5.98 1.81
CA ALA A 66 -2.52 -5.00 2.15
C ALA A 66 -2.17 -3.61 1.60
N GLU A 67 -0.93 -3.17 1.79
CA GLU A 67 -0.42 -1.90 1.28
C GLU A 67 -0.44 -1.86 -0.25
N ALA A 68 0.12 -2.87 -0.92
CA ALA A 68 0.14 -2.94 -2.38
C ALA A 68 -1.28 -2.95 -2.99
N THR A 69 -2.21 -3.68 -2.37
CA THR A 69 -3.61 -3.76 -2.80
C THR A 69 -4.30 -2.41 -2.62
N ALA A 70 -4.10 -1.74 -1.48
CA ALA A 70 -4.66 -0.41 -1.24
C ALA A 70 -4.09 0.62 -2.21
N ALA A 71 -2.77 0.62 -2.44
CA ALA A 71 -2.11 1.52 -3.39
C ALA A 71 -2.66 1.34 -4.81
N ALA A 72 -2.80 0.10 -5.29
CA ALA A 72 -3.37 -0.20 -6.59
C ALA A 72 -4.83 0.27 -6.72
N ALA A 73 -5.64 0.06 -5.67
CA ALA A 73 -7.05 0.49 -5.66
C ALA A 73 -7.23 2.02 -5.60
N LEU A 74 -6.27 2.73 -5.00
CA LEU A 74 -6.28 4.19 -4.89
C LEU A 74 -5.67 4.88 -6.11
N ASP A 75 -5.15 4.13 -7.09
CA ASP A 75 -4.26 4.65 -8.14
C ASP A 75 -3.15 5.52 -7.52
N ALA A 76 -2.60 5.06 -6.40
CA ALA A 76 -1.62 5.80 -5.65
C ALA A 76 -0.34 5.93 -6.49
N ALA A 77 -0.08 7.14 -7.00
CA ALA A 77 1.11 7.47 -7.79
C ALA A 77 2.45 7.34 -7.02
N GLY A 78 2.43 6.85 -5.77
CA GLY A 78 3.49 7.05 -4.78
C GLY A 78 3.53 8.50 -4.28
N MET A 79 4.55 8.85 -3.48
CA MET A 79 4.77 10.25 -3.12
C MET A 79 5.15 11.05 -4.37
N PRO A 80 4.42 12.13 -4.72
CA PRO A 80 4.86 13.04 -5.75
C PRO A 80 6.16 13.69 -5.28
N ARG A 81 7.28 13.40 -5.96
CA ARG A 81 8.52 14.12 -5.74
C ARG A 81 8.29 15.56 -6.24
N LEU A 82 8.17 16.52 -5.34
CA LEU A 82 8.02 17.92 -5.69
C LEU A 82 9.20 18.34 -6.57
N ALA A 83 8.98 19.15 -7.60
CA ALA A 83 10.01 19.52 -8.57
C ALA A 83 11.23 20.24 -7.96
N PHE A 84 11.08 20.79 -6.75
CA PHE A 84 12.13 21.42 -5.95
C PHE A 84 12.70 20.51 -4.86
N CYS A 85 12.15 19.30 -4.68
CA CYS A 85 12.67 18.30 -3.78
C CYS A 85 13.70 17.42 -4.51
N GLY A 86 14.99 17.65 -4.25
CA GLY A 86 16.14 16.95 -4.80
C GLY A 86 17.46 17.68 -4.54
N GLY A 87 18.56 16.95 -4.64
CA GLY A 87 19.91 17.51 -4.45
C GLY A 87 20.33 17.65 -2.97
N MET A 88 21.43 18.37 -2.74
CA MET A 88 22.13 18.34 -1.45
C MET A 88 21.42 19.09 -0.31
N ALA A 89 20.57 20.08 -0.62
CA ALA A 89 19.87 20.86 0.41
C ALA A 89 18.84 20.00 1.16
N ASP A 90 18.03 19.25 0.42
CA ASP A 90 17.05 18.36 1.03
C ASP A 90 17.72 17.17 1.70
N ALA A 91 18.75 16.59 1.06
CA ALA A 91 19.51 15.49 1.66
C ALA A 91 20.07 15.87 3.06
N ARG A 92 20.51 17.12 3.24
CA ARG A 92 20.93 17.64 4.54
C ARG A 92 19.76 17.80 5.50
N HIS A 93 18.64 18.36 5.06
CA HIS A 93 17.45 18.50 5.90
C HIS A 93 16.98 17.14 6.44
N TRP A 94 16.96 16.10 5.60
CA TRP A 94 16.63 14.74 6.04
C TRP A 94 17.67 14.17 7.01
N ALA A 95 18.95 14.39 6.75
CA ALA A 95 20.03 13.94 7.64
C ALA A 95 19.96 14.62 9.02
N ASP A 96 19.60 15.90 9.09
CA ASP A 96 19.49 16.66 10.34
C ASP A 96 18.38 16.14 11.27
N HIS A 97 17.36 15.49 10.70
CA HIS A 97 16.23 14.91 11.44
C HIS A 97 16.34 13.40 11.62
N ALA A 98 17.35 12.75 11.03
CA ALA A 98 17.53 11.30 11.09
C ALA A 98 18.24 10.85 12.37
N THR A 99 17.85 9.69 12.89
CA THR A 99 18.60 9.00 13.93
C THR A 99 19.93 8.48 13.40
N ARG A 100 20.84 8.09 14.32
CA ARG A 100 22.15 7.54 13.95
C ARG A 100 22.07 6.28 13.08
N ASP A 101 21.08 5.42 13.33
CA ASP A 101 20.91 4.17 12.60
C ASP A 101 20.34 4.43 11.20
N GLU A 102 19.39 5.37 11.09
CA GLU A 102 18.86 5.84 9.81
C GLU A 102 19.94 6.49 8.94
N LEU A 103 20.81 7.33 9.54
CA LEU A 103 21.93 7.95 8.81
C LEU A 103 22.85 6.90 8.16
N LYS A 104 23.17 5.83 8.88
CA LYS A 104 24.01 4.74 8.35
C LYS A 104 23.29 3.98 7.24
N ALA A 105 22.01 3.67 7.44
CA ALA A 105 21.21 2.96 6.46
C ALA A 105 21.06 3.77 5.16
N TYR A 106 20.74 5.05 5.26
CA TYR A 106 20.58 5.94 4.11
C TYR A 106 21.89 6.17 3.37
N ALA A 107 23.00 6.34 4.10
CA ALA A 107 24.32 6.49 3.48
C ALA A 107 24.73 5.24 2.67
N LEU A 108 24.56 4.05 3.24
CA LEU A 108 24.88 2.80 2.56
C LEU A 108 23.98 2.56 1.34
N ALA A 109 22.67 2.72 1.50
CA ALA A 109 21.72 2.54 0.41
C ALA A 109 21.97 3.53 -0.75
N ALA A 110 22.31 4.78 -0.45
CA ALA A 110 22.65 5.77 -1.46
C ALA A 110 23.95 5.43 -2.19
N PHE A 111 24.97 4.90 -1.48
CA PHE A 111 26.24 4.47 -2.08
C PHE A 111 26.08 3.22 -2.97
N ASP A 112 25.33 2.22 -2.52
CA ASP A 112 25.10 0.98 -3.27
C ASP A 112 24.33 1.23 -4.58
N ALA A 113 23.50 2.27 -4.61
CA ALA A 113 22.75 2.68 -5.79
C ALA A 113 23.59 3.44 -6.85
N MET A 114 24.81 3.90 -6.52
CA MET A 114 25.69 4.59 -7.46
C MET A 114 26.32 3.60 -8.46
N ASN A 115 26.66 4.06 -9.66
CA ASN A 115 27.46 3.24 -10.58
C ASN A 115 28.92 3.11 -10.08
N PRO A 116 29.71 2.13 -10.57
CA PRO A 116 31.07 1.89 -10.07
C PRO A 116 32.03 3.09 -10.17
N ARG A 117 31.86 3.96 -11.18
CA ARG A 117 32.69 5.17 -11.34
C ARG A 117 32.39 6.18 -10.24
N ASP A 118 31.12 6.37 -9.92
CA ASP A 118 30.68 7.32 -8.90
C ASP A 118 30.95 6.79 -7.49
N GLN A 119 30.84 5.47 -7.27
CA GLN A 119 31.31 4.82 -6.03
C GLN A 119 32.81 5.07 -5.79
N ALA A 120 33.65 4.91 -6.83
CA ALA A 120 35.08 5.17 -6.73
C ALA A 120 35.40 6.65 -6.45
N ALA A 121 34.64 7.58 -7.05
CA ALA A 121 34.77 9.00 -6.77
C ALA A 121 34.35 9.34 -5.33
N PHE A 122 33.24 8.77 -4.85
CA PHE A 122 32.78 8.91 -3.47
C PHE A 122 33.81 8.37 -2.47
N TYR A 123 34.34 7.17 -2.74
CA TYR A 123 35.40 6.55 -1.94
C TYR A 123 36.63 7.48 -1.84
N ARG A 124 37.09 8.01 -2.98
CA ARG A 124 38.24 8.92 -3.00
C ARG A 124 38.00 10.17 -2.15
N ARG A 125 36.79 10.74 -2.20
CA ARG A 125 36.39 11.93 -1.43
C ARG A 125 36.42 11.70 0.08
N ILE A 126 36.00 10.52 0.55
CA ILE A 126 35.98 10.19 1.99
C ILE A 126 37.35 9.70 2.48
N SER A 127 38.18 9.14 1.59
CA SER A 127 39.57 8.78 1.89
C SER A 127 40.50 9.98 2.00
N GLU A 128 40.18 11.12 1.37
CA GLU A 128 40.94 12.38 1.55
C GLU A 128 40.85 12.96 2.96
N PHE A 129 39.80 12.61 3.71
CA PHE A 129 39.70 12.93 5.13
C PHE A 129 40.16 11.72 5.95
N GLU A 130 41.47 11.58 6.10
CA GLU A 130 42.03 10.74 7.14
C GLU A 130 41.45 11.19 8.49
N VAL A 131 40.71 10.31 9.14
CA VAL A 131 40.31 10.52 10.53
C VAL A 131 41.60 10.44 11.35
N ALA A 132 42.08 11.58 11.83
CA ALA A 132 43.01 11.60 12.94
C ALA A 132 42.34 10.84 14.10
N VAL A 133 42.79 9.60 14.31
CA VAL A 133 42.37 8.73 15.41
C VAL A 133 42.82 9.33 16.73
#